data_AF-A0A2E7KWL0-F1
#
_entry.id   AF-A0A2E7KWL0-F1
#
_cell.length_a   1.000
_cell.length_b   1.000
_cell.length_c   1.000
_cell.angle_alpha   90.00
_cell.angle_beta   90.00
_cell.angle_gamma   90.00
#
_symmetry.space_group_name_H-M   'P 1'
#
loop_
_entity.id
_entity.type
_entity.pdbx_description
1 polymer ?
#
loop_
_entity_poly.entity_id
_entity_poly.type
_entity_poly.pdbx_seq_one_letter_code
_entity_poly.pdbx_strand_id
1 'polypeptide(L)'
;LISFVDFAPTVLGLVGVESPGYMQGLPFIGPDSDIERKYVHGNRDRVDEVFDCSRSVRNKRWLYIRNYNPHLSWSQPSVFSDLGEIRHEISQKYNQNIDAATKAQKHFSSANKPIEELYDCDADPNNVRNLISTNLSKETSEILSTLRKELIDYRESVGDLGALPESEMRRWVKTEGSPMRDIVIGNTDHSPNLKRAWAAADRVGSKNSKQLLKLLKNGNVNERYWAAISLRNGFFDDVNMHQNVSEWMNDVAPSVRIEIAAWLACFPDQREVALDRLVEDLGHSDWAVALQACRAIELLGPKAKRVLEPMKRIYAKTRNEPGDNNFFIAFSSGAFLDKLGEKTVPWDFTPGAGSFMPPKKKK
;
A
#
# COMPACT_ATOMS: atom_id res chain seq x y z
N LEU A 1 26.96 -1.66 2.68
CA LEU A 1 25.55 -1.34 2.38
C LEU A 1 25.23 -0.01 3.07
N ILE A 2 24.49 0.89 2.44
CA ILE A 2 24.14 2.21 3.00
C ILE A 2 22.63 2.42 2.82
N SER A 3 21.97 3.01 3.80
CA SER A 3 20.56 3.41 3.77
C SER A 3 20.42 4.93 3.80
N PHE A 4 19.31 5.48 3.32
CA PHE A 4 19.09 6.94 3.33
C PHE A 4 19.10 7.53 4.75
N VAL A 5 18.65 6.77 5.75
CA VAL A 5 18.68 7.19 7.16
C VAL A 5 20.10 7.38 7.70
N ASP A 6 21.12 6.85 7.03
CA ASP A 6 22.53 6.95 7.42
C ASP A 6 23.13 8.33 7.12
N PHE A 7 22.54 9.10 6.20
CA PHE A 7 23.09 10.40 5.80
C PHE A 7 23.03 11.44 6.91
N ALA A 8 21.92 11.54 7.65
CA ALA A 8 21.79 12.50 8.74
C ALA A 8 22.86 12.30 9.84
N PRO A 9 23.03 11.10 10.45
CA PRO A 9 24.07 10.89 11.44
C PRO A 9 25.49 11.01 10.86
N THR A 10 25.69 10.65 9.59
CA THR A 10 26.98 10.87 8.91
C THR A 10 27.34 12.34 8.84
N VAL A 11 26.41 13.21 8.42
CA VAL A 11 26.66 14.66 8.36
C VAL A 11 26.96 15.24 9.74
N LEU A 12 26.22 14.82 10.77
CA LEU A 12 26.47 15.25 12.15
C LEU A 12 27.88 14.84 12.62
N GLY A 13 28.27 13.58 12.40
CA GLY A 13 29.60 13.08 12.75
C GLY A 13 30.73 13.85 12.05
N LEU A 14 30.55 14.19 10.76
CA LEU A 14 31.54 14.97 9.99
C LEU A 14 31.78 16.38 10.53
N VAL A 15 30.79 16.98 11.20
CA VAL A 15 30.92 18.31 11.83
C VAL A 15 31.18 18.23 13.34
N GLY A 16 31.46 17.04 13.88
CA GLY A 16 31.74 16.82 15.30
C GLY A 16 30.52 16.96 16.22
N VAL A 17 29.32 16.76 15.70
CA VAL A 17 28.05 16.78 16.46
C VAL A 17 27.57 15.36 16.71
N GLU A 18 27.24 15.04 17.95
CA GLU A 18 26.70 13.73 18.32
C GLU A 18 25.30 13.52 17.74
N SER A 19 25.04 12.32 17.22
CA SER A 19 23.73 11.96 16.68
C SER A 19 22.74 11.66 17.80
N PRO A 20 21.53 12.27 17.79
CA PRO A 20 20.50 11.95 18.77
C PRO A 20 20.10 10.46 18.73
N GLY A 21 19.85 9.86 19.90
CA GLY A 21 19.54 8.42 20.02
C GLY A 21 18.25 7.94 19.33
N TYR A 22 17.39 8.86 18.85
CA TYR A 22 16.22 8.51 18.04
C TYR A 22 16.54 8.34 16.55
N MET A 23 17.73 8.73 16.09
CA MET A 23 18.16 8.51 14.71
C MET A 23 18.51 7.04 14.50
N GLN A 24 17.99 6.45 13.44
CA GLN A 24 18.11 5.01 13.16
C GLN A 24 19.32 4.68 12.27
N GLY A 25 19.97 5.70 11.72
CA GLY A 25 21.09 5.54 10.79
C GLY A 25 22.42 5.30 11.50
N LEU A 26 23.38 4.82 10.72
CA LEU A 26 24.76 4.60 11.14
C LEU A 26 25.68 5.50 10.29
N PRO A 27 26.62 6.24 10.89
CA PRO A 27 27.65 6.94 10.13
C PRO A 27 28.41 5.98 9.20
N PHE A 28 28.61 6.36 7.94
CA PHE A 28 29.34 5.52 6.96
C PHE A 28 30.61 6.17 6.40
N ILE A 29 30.89 7.42 6.79
CA ILE A 29 32.12 8.15 6.50
C ILE A 29 32.47 9.01 7.72
N GLY A 30 33.75 9.09 8.08
CA GLY A 30 34.26 10.00 9.11
C GLY A 30 34.41 9.32 10.48
N PRO A 31 34.43 10.10 11.56
CA PRO A 31 34.40 9.55 12.92
C PRO A 31 33.22 8.58 13.11
N ASP A 32 33.43 7.52 13.88
CA ASP A 32 32.41 6.51 14.23
C ASP A 32 31.83 5.72 13.04
N SER A 33 32.51 5.69 11.89
CA SER A 33 32.09 4.93 10.69
C SER A 33 32.58 3.47 10.66
N ASP A 34 32.96 2.89 11.80
CA ASP A 34 33.54 1.53 11.87
C ASP A 34 32.50 0.41 11.83
N ILE A 35 31.21 0.75 11.94
CA ILE A 35 30.11 -0.22 11.98
C ILE A 35 29.64 -0.54 10.55
N GLU A 36 29.96 -1.74 10.07
CA GLU A 36 29.44 -2.21 8.79
C GLU A 36 27.98 -2.68 8.90
N ARG A 37 27.08 -2.02 8.16
CA ARG A 37 25.68 -2.39 8.05
C ARG A 37 25.52 -3.75 7.34
N LYS A 38 24.89 -4.72 8.04
CA LYS A 38 24.59 -6.07 7.53
C LYS A 38 23.39 -6.10 6.57
N TYR A 39 22.37 -5.30 6.87
CA TYR A 39 21.11 -5.25 6.11
C TYR A 39 20.67 -3.81 5.86
N VAL A 40 20.10 -3.58 4.68
CA VAL A 40 19.28 -2.38 4.40
C VAL A 40 17.83 -2.80 4.24
N HIS A 41 16.95 -1.94 4.72
CA HIS A 41 15.51 -2.19 4.75
C HIS A 41 14.81 -1.17 3.86
N GLY A 42 13.78 -1.63 3.16
CA GLY A 42 12.97 -0.79 2.27
C GLY A 42 11.51 -0.91 2.62
N ASN A 43 10.81 0.23 2.61
CA ASN A 43 9.39 0.32 2.91
C ASN A 43 8.70 1.04 1.74
N ARG A 44 7.58 0.48 1.27
CA ARG A 44 6.68 1.14 0.34
C ARG A 44 5.27 1.09 0.92
N ASP A 45 4.65 2.25 1.04
CA ASP A 45 3.26 2.41 1.47
C ASP A 45 2.49 3.21 0.40
N ARG A 46 1.51 4.03 0.80
CA ARG A 46 0.77 4.88 -0.16
C ARG A 46 1.69 5.94 -0.78
N VAL A 47 1.62 6.06 -2.10
CA VAL A 47 2.20 7.18 -2.87
C VAL A 47 1.04 7.86 -3.57
N ASP A 48 0.80 9.13 -3.27
CA ASP A 48 -0.38 9.87 -3.75
C ASP A 48 -1.69 9.10 -3.49
N GLU A 49 -2.51 8.82 -4.51
CA GLU A 49 -3.75 8.04 -4.42
C GLU A 49 -3.52 6.51 -4.40
N VAL A 50 -2.28 6.07 -4.62
CA VAL A 50 -1.94 4.66 -4.87
C VAL A 50 -1.52 3.96 -3.58
N PHE A 51 -2.43 3.19 -3.01
CA PHE A 51 -2.17 2.38 -1.82
C PHE A 51 -1.24 1.20 -2.10
N ASP A 52 -0.37 0.92 -1.14
CA ASP A 52 0.47 -0.27 -1.11
C ASP A 52 0.93 -0.57 0.33
N CYS A 53 1.52 -1.75 0.53
CA CYS A 53 2.27 -2.10 1.72
C CYS A 53 3.26 -3.22 1.33
N SER A 54 4.52 -2.83 1.12
CA SER A 54 5.61 -3.75 0.80
C SER A 54 6.82 -3.46 1.67
N ARG A 55 7.57 -4.50 2.01
CA ARG A 55 8.75 -4.44 2.86
C ARG A 55 9.86 -5.26 2.24
N SER A 56 11.09 -4.77 2.29
CA SER A 56 12.24 -5.49 1.76
C SER A 56 13.41 -5.51 2.73
N VAL A 57 14.19 -6.59 2.67
CA VAL A 57 15.48 -6.71 3.36
C VAL A 57 16.52 -7.11 2.33
N ARG A 58 17.62 -6.38 2.29
CA ARG A 58 18.76 -6.67 1.42
C ARG A 58 20.04 -6.78 2.21
N ASN A 59 20.79 -7.85 2.00
CA ASN A 59 22.19 -7.94 2.41
C ASN A 59 23.13 -7.76 1.20
N LYS A 60 24.41 -8.13 1.33
CA LYS A 60 25.39 -7.94 0.25
C LYS A 60 25.01 -8.67 -1.05
N ARG A 61 24.34 -9.82 -0.96
CA ARG A 61 24.01 -10.70 -2.10
C ARG A 61 22.51 -10.86 -2.33
N TRP A 62 21.72 -10.95 -1.27
CA TRP A 62 20.31 -11.37 -1.35
C TRP A 62 19.37 -10.19 -1.13
N LEU A 63 18.28 -10.15 -1.90
CA LEU A 63 17.15 -9.25 -1.73
C LEU A 63 15.88 -10.06 -1.49
N TYR A 64 15.25 -9.84 -0.36
CA TYR A 64 13.93 -10.36 -0.02
C TYR A 64 12.90 -9.23 -0.06
N ILE A 65 11.73 -9.48 -0.65
CA ILE A 65 10.58 -8.57 -0.68
C ILE A 65 9.34 -9.33 -0.21
N ARG A 66 8.57 -8.69 0.67
CA ARG A 66 7.26 -9.15 1.14
C ARG A 66 6.21 -8.13 0.73
N ASN A 67 5.23 -8.58 -0.05
CA ASN A 67 4.11 -7.78 -0.54
C ASN A 67 2.83 -8.12 0.22
N TYR A 68 2.29 -7.16 0.96
CA TYR A 68 1.07 -7.34 1.75
C TYR A 68 -0.22 -7.04 0.97
N ASN A 69 -0.11 -6.30 -0.14
CA ASN A 69 -1.20 -6.06 -1.10
C ASN A 69 -0.93 -6.72 -2.47
N PRO A 70 -0.77 -8.06 -2.54
CA PRO A 70 -0.41 -8.77 -3.78
C PRO A 70 -1.49 -8.71 -4.88
N HIS A 71 -2.72 -8.34 -4.53
CA HIS A 71 -3.81 -8.12 -5.48
C HIS A 71 -3.70 -6.77 -6.23
N LEU A 72 -2.69 -5.96 -5.92
CA LEU A 72 -2.38 -4.71 -6.61
C LEU A 72 -1.08 -4.85 -7.41
N SER A 73 -1.07 -4.28 -8.61
CA SER A 73 0.08 -4.28 -9.52
C SER A 73 1.31 -3.55 -8.94
N TRP A 74 2.50 -3.81 -9.49
CA TRP A 74 3.65 -2.91 -9.34
C TRP A 74 3.47 -1.62 -10.16
N SER A 75 2.82 -1.71 -11.33
CA SER A 75 2.54 -0.60 -12.24
C SER A 75 1.08 -0.14 -12.15
N GLN A 76 0.59 0.16 -10.95
CA GLN A 76 -0.76 0.68 -10.77
C GLN A 76 -1.00 1.99 -11.55
N PRO A 77 -2.25 2.26 -11.99
CA PRO A 77 -2.72 3.60 -12.37
C PRO A 77 -2.34 4.67 -11.35
N SER A 78 -1.66 5.74 -11.76
CA SER A 78 -1.25 6.83 -10.86
C SER A 78 -1.15 8.15 -11.61
N VAL A 79 -1.91 9.18 -11.25
CA VAL A 79 -1.99 10.41 -12.07
C VAL A 79 -0.62 11.03 -12.30
N PHE A 80 0.23 11.14 -11.28
CA PHE A 80 1.54 11.78 -11.41
C PHE A 80 2.51 10.99 -12.29
N SER A 81 2.73 9.69 -12.02
CA SER A 81 3.68 8.88 -12.81
C SER A 81 3.18 8.69 -14.25
N ASP A 82 1.87 8.76 -14.46
CA ASP A 82 1.24 8.51 -15.75
C ASP A 82 1.41 9.71 -16.70
N LEU A 83 1.77 10.89 -16.22
CA LEU A 83 2.15 12.01 -17.08
C LEU A 83 3.39 11.69 -17.93
N GLY A 84 4.23 10.77 -17.46
CA GLY A 84 5.45 10.36 -18.16
C GLY A 84 5.13 9.52 -19.39
N GLU A 85 5.59 9.96 -20.56
CA GLU A 85 5.46 9.23 -21.85
C GLU A 85 5.94 7.77 -21.75
N ILE A 86 7.04 7.54 -21.04
CA ILE A 86 7.62 6.20 -20.83
C ILE A 86 6.61 5.26 -20.17
N ARG A 87 5.87 5.74 -19.16
CA ARG A 87 4.89 4.92 -18.44
C ARG A 87 3.74 4.53 -19.38
N HIS A 88 3.24 5.50 -20.16
CA HIS A 88 2.20 5.25 -21.16
C HIS A 88 2.62 4.21 -22.19
N GLU A 89 3.83 4.34 -22.75
CA GLU A 89 4.36 3.39 -23.73
C GLU A 89 4.48 1.97 -23.13
N ILE A 90 5.03 1.83 -21.91
CA ILE A 90 5.12 0.52 -21.24
C ILE A 90 3.74 -0.12 -21.09
N SER A 91 2.77 0.64 -20.58
CA SER A 91 1.41 0.15 -20.34
C SER A 91 0.69 -0.20 -21.64
N GLN A 92 0.83 0.64 -22.67
CA GLN A 92 0.24 0.43 -23.99
C GLN A 92 0.82 -0.80 -24.68
N LYS A 93 2.15 -0.93 -24.72
CA LYS A 93 2.83 -2.08 -25.36
C LYS A 93 2.51 -3.38 -24.64
N TYR A 94 2.48 -3.36 -23.31
CA TYR A 94 2.08 -4.53 -22.53
C TYR A 94 0.64 -4.94 -22.85
N ASN A 95 -0.32 -4.01 -22.83
CA ASN A 95 -1.73 -4.31 -23.09
C ASN A 95 -2.02 -4.75 -24.54
N GLN A 96 -1.22 -4.29 -25.51
CA GLN A 96 -1.35 -4.70 -26.92
C GLN A 96 -0.90 -6.14 -27.17
N ASN A 97 0.06 -6.66 -26.40
CA ASN A 97 0.62 -7.99 -26.63
C ASN A 97 1.06 -8.66 -25.32
N ILE A 98 0.08 -8.90 -24.44
CA ILE A 98 0.29 -9.50 -23.11
C ILE A 98 0.95 -10.88 -23.24
N ASP A 99 0.56 -11.67 -24.24
CA ASP A 99 1.07 -13.03 -24.42
C ASP A 99 2.55 -13.05 -24.77
N ALA A 100 3.01 -12.14 -25.64
CA ALA A 100 4.42 -12.01 -26.00
C ALA A 100 5.28 -11.30 -24.94
N ALA A 101 4.68 -10.74 -23.89
CA ALA A 101 5.45 -10.08 -22.84
C ALA A 101 6.39 -11.06 -22.11
N THR A 102 7.63 -10.63 -21.92
CA THR A 102 8.65 -11.36 -21.15
C THR A 102 8.24 -11.52 -19.69
N LYS A 103 8.90 -12.44 -18.97
CA LYS A 103 8.66 -12.63 -17.52
C LYS A 103 8.86 -11.33 -16.72
N ALA A 104 9.89 -10.55 -17.04
CA ALA A 104 10.16 -9.27 -16.38
C ALA A 104 9.07 -8.23 -16.66
N GLN A 105 8.61 -8.12 -17.91
CA GLN A 105 7.52 -7.21 -18.27
C GLN A 105 6.19 -7.61 -17.60
N LYS A 106 5.90 -8.91 -17.54
CA LYS A 106 4.75 -9.45 -16.82
C LYS A 106 4.85 -9.17 -15.32
N HIS A 107 6.02 -9.33 -14.71
CA HIS A 107 6.22 -9.03 -13.29
C HIS A 107 5.86 -7.57 -12.94
N PHE A 108 6.32 -6.61 -13.73
CA PHE A 108 6.03 -5.19 -13.52
C PHE A 108 4.57 -4.81 -13.83
N SER A 109 4.02 -5.31 -14.94
CA SER A 109 2.78 -4.79 -15.53
C SER A 109 1.52 -5.62 -15.24
N SER A 110 1.66 -6.83 -14.67
CA SER A 110 0.50 -7.67 -14.33
C SER A 110 -0.38 -6.99 -13.29
N ALA A 111 -1.68 -7.34 -13.29
CA ALA A 111 -2.65 -6.82 -12.32
C ALA A 111 -2.30 -7.16 -10.86
N ASN A 112 -1.54 -8.24 -10.65
CA ASN A 112 -1.16 -8.76 -9.35
C ASN A 112 0.36 -8.89 -9.28
N LYS A 113 0.92 -8.87 -8.06
CA LYS A 113 2.34 -9.11 -7.79
C LYS A 113 2.54 -10.31 -6.86
N PRO A 114 3.72 -10.95 -6.87
CA PRO A 114 3.98 -12.09 -5.98
C PRO A 114 3.88 -11.69 -4.51
N ILE A 115 3.45 -12.60 -3.67
CA ILE A 115 3.31 -12.35 -2.22
C ILE A 115 4.69 -12.19 -1.56
N GLU A 116 5.65 -12.99 -2.01
CA GLU A 116 7.04 -12.94 -1.56
C GLU A 116 7.98 -13.12 -2.74
N GLU A 117 9.13 -12.46 -2.64
CA GLU A 117 10.15 -12.45 -3.67
C GLU A 117 11.53 -12.60 -3.05
N LEU A 118 12.36 -13.46 -3.64
CA LEU A 118 13.75 -13.62 -3.25
C LEU A 118 14.63 -13.62 -4.49
N TYR A 119 15.67 -12.81 -4.46
CA TYR A 119 16.62 -12.66 -5.55
C TYR A 119 18.05 -12.85 -5.03
N ASP A 120 18.83 -13.60 -5.80
CA ASP A 120 20.29 -13.64 -5.71
C ASP A 120 20.84 -12.54 -6.61
N CYS A 121 21.20 -11.41 -6.05
CA CYS A 121 21.60 -10.23 -6.82
C CYS A 121 22.98 -10.36 -7.46
N ASP A 122 23.80 -11.33 -7.03
CA ASP A 122 25.08 -11.61 -7.68
C ASP A 122 24.84 -12.44 -8.95
N ALA A 123 23.95 -13.44 -8.87
CA ALA A 123 23.61 -14.30 -10.00
C ALA A 123 22.58 -13.67 -10.96
N ASP A 124 21.74 -12.76 -10.47
CA ASP A 124 20.72 -12.03 -11.22
C ASP A 124 20.70 -10.55 -10.79
N PRO A 125 21.64 -9.72 -11.30
CA PRO A 125 21.74 -8.30 -10.92
C PRO A 125 20.48 -7.47 -11.25
N ASN A 126 19.68 -7.93 -12.20
CA ASN A 126 18.44 -7.27 -12.62
C ASN A 126 17.22 -7.69 -11.78
N ASN A 127 17.37 -8.67 -10.89
CA ASN A 127 16.29 -9.20 -10.02
C ASN A 127 15.02 -9.57 -10.80
N VAL A 128 15.17 -10.27 -11.93
CA VAL A 128 14.04 -10.70 -12.77
C VAL A 128 13.60 -12.14 -12.49
N ARG A 129 14.41 -12.93 -11.77
CA ARG A 129 14.16 -14.33 -11.43
C ARG A 129 13.87 -14.48 -9.94
N ASN A 130 12.58 -14.40 -9.57
CA ASN A 130 12.13 -14.69 -8.21
C ASN A 130 12.31 -16.18 -7.88
N LEU A 131 13.22 -16.49 -6.95
CA LEU A 131 13.59 -17.86 -6.59
C LEU A 131 12.52 -18.60 -5.78
N ILE A 132 11.59 -17.89 -5.11
CA ILE A 132 10.47 -18.50 -4.37
C ILE A 132 9.51 -19.23 -5.31
N SER A 133 9.45 -18.80 -6.58
CA SER A 133 8.64 -19.46 -7.62
C SER A 133 9.28 -20.74 -8.18
N THR A 134 10.43 -21.16 -7.64
CA THR A 134 11.22 -22.31 -8.11
C THR A 134 11.43 -23.33 -6.98
N ASN A 135 12.03 -24.48 -7.30
CA ASN A 135 12.47 -25.42 -6.27
C ASN A 135 13.66 -24.81 -5.49
N LEU A 136 13.40 -24.40 -4.24
CA LEU A 136 14.41 -23.80 -3.38
C LEU A 136 15.51 -24.81 -3.04
N SER A 137 16.77 -24.44 -3.25
CA SER A 137 17.91 -25.17 -2.69
C SER A 137 17.92 -25.05 -1.16
N LYS A 138 18.74 -25.87 -0.50
CA LYS A 138 18.96 -25.76 0.95
C LYS A 138 19.46 -24.37 1.34
N GLU A 139 20.48 -23.86 0.64
CA GLU A 139 21.01 -22.50 0.84
C GLU A 139 19.92 -21.43 0.68
N THR A 140 19.15 -21.50 -0.40
CA THR A 140 18.09 -20.51 -0.69
C THR A 140 16.98 -20.55 0.38
N SER A 141 16.67 -21.74 0.90
CA SER A 141 15.68 -21.91 1.97
C SER A 141 16.16 -21.33 3.30
N GLU A 142 17.43 -21.55 3.65
CA GLU A 142 18.06 -21.04 4.87
C GLU A 142 18.15 -19.51 4.86
N ILE A 143 18.58 -18.92 3.74
CA ILE A 143 18.66 -17.46 3.61
C ILE A 143 17.27 -16.82 3.58
N LEU A 144 16.28 -17.44 2.93
CA LEU A 144 14.90 -16.96 2.97
C LEU A 144 14.35 -16.89 4.39
N SER A 145 14.57 -17.94 5.19
CA SER A 145 14.18 -17.96 6.61
C SER A 145 14.87 -16.85 7.40
N THR A 146 16.16 -16.64 7.17
CA THR A 146 16.96 -15.59 7.81
C THR A 146 16.42 -14.20 7.48
N LEU A 147 16.16 -13.90 6.21
CA LEU A 147 15.67 -12.60 5.76
C LEU A 147 14.22 -12.32 6.18
N ARG A 148 13.37 -13.36 6.25
CA ARG A 148 12.03 -13.26 6.83
C ARG A 148 12.09 -12.85 8.30
N LYS A 149 12.96 -13.50 9.07
CA LYS A 149 13.16 -13.17 10.49
C LYS A 149 13.70 -11.74 10.66
N GLU A 150 14.72 -11.37 9.89
CA GLU A 150 15.28 -10.01 9.90
C GLU A 150 14.21 -8.95 9.60
N LEU A 151 13.31 -9.21 8.64
CA LEU A 151 12.21 -8.29 8.32
C LEU A 151 11.26 -8.09 9.51
N ILE A 152 10.89 -9.18 10.18
CA ILE A 152 10.01 -9.15 11.35
C ILE A 152 10.71 -8.39 12.49
N ASP A 153 11.94 -8.78 12.82
CA ASP A 153 12.72 -8.20 13.91
C ASP A 153 12.93 -6.69 13.68
N TYR A 154 13.29 -6.27 12.46
CA TYR A 154 13.45 -4.86 12.11
C TYR A 154 12.15 -4.08 12.27
N ARG A 155 11.03 -4.59 11.72
CA ARG A 155 9.74 -3.90 11.82
C ARG A 155 9.25 -3.74 13.26
N GLU A 156 9.47 -4.74 14.10
CA GLU A 156 9.18 -4.65 15.53
C GLU A 156 10.07 -3.57 16.18
N SER A 157 11.37 -3.53 15.85
CA SER A 157 12.30 -2.56 16.42
C SER A 157 12.00 -1.10 16.09
N VAL A 158 11.45 -0.83 14.90
CA VAL A 158 11.12 0.54 14.45
C VAL A 158 9.67 0.94 14.71
N GLY A 159 8.86 0.05 15.28
CA GLY A 159 7.43 0.31 15.51
C GLY A 159 6.66 0.56 14.20
N ASP A 160 6.92 -0.24 13.16
CA ASP A 160 6.37 -0.03 11.82
C ASP A 160 4.83 0.02 11.82
N LEU A 161 4.28 1.14 11.36
CA LEU A 161 2.84 1.41 11.36
C LEU A 161 2.10 0.83 10.14
N GLY A 162 2.80 0.24 9.17
CA GLY A 162 2.23 -0.20 7.90
C GLY A 162 1.14 -1.27 7.99
N ALA A 163 0.98 -1.94 9.14
CA ALA A 163 -0.14 -2.84 9.39
C ALA A 163 -1.42 -2.15 9.86
N LEU A 164 -1.40 -0.83 10.06
CA LEU A 164 -2.58 -0.05 10.41
C LEU A 164 -3.17 0.57 9.13
N PRO A 165 -4.47 0.40 8.85
CA PRO A 165 -5.13 1.17 7.81
C PRO A 165 -5.05 2.67 8.11
N GLU A 166 -4.94 3.52 7.07
CA GLU A 166 -4.83 4.97 7.25
C GLU A 166 -6.03 5.56 8.00
N SER A 167 -7.26 5.07 7.73
CA SER A 167 -8.46 5.47 8.47
C SER A 167 -8.37 5.13 9.96
N GLU A 168 -7.73 4.03 10.33
CA GLU A 168 -7.49 3.66 11.73
C GLU A 168 -6.41 4.54 12.36
N MET A 169 -5.30 4.82 11.65
CA MET A 169 -4.28 5.75 12.14
C MET A 169 -4.87 7.13 12.42
N ARG A 170 -5.70 7.64 11.52
CA ARG A 170 -6.38 8.94 11.69
C ARG A 170 -7.34 8.93 12.87
N ARG A 171 -8.07 7.83 13.07
CA ARG A 171 -8.91 7.65 14.26
C ARG A 171 -8.06 7.69 15.54
N TRP A 172 -6.94 6.98 15.59
CA TRP A 172 -6.02 7.00 16.74
C TRP A 172 -5.49 8.40 17.05
N VAL A 173 -4.97 9.11 16.03
CA VAL A 173 -4.51 10.50 16.19
C VAL A 173 -5.61 11.41 16.72
N LYS A 174 -6.84 11.25 16.23
CA LYS A 174 -7.98 12.05 16.68
C LYS A 174 -8.39 11.73 18.11
N THR A 175 -8.43 10.45 18.48
CA THR A 175 -8.87 10.00 19.81
C THR A 175 -7.86 10.36 20.89
N GLU A 176 -6.57 10.12 20.64
CA GLU A 176 -5.49 10.36 21.60
C GLU A 176 -4.96 11.81 21.54
N GLY A 177 -5.38 12.59 20.54
CA GLY A 177 -4.93 13.98 20.37
C GLY A 177 -3.43 14.13 20.11
N SER A 178 -2.76 13.07 19.66
CA SER A 178 -1.30 12.97 19.58
C SER A 178 -0.82 12.36 18.26
N PRO A 179 0.41 12.68 17.79
CA PRO A 179 0.99 12.01 16.63
C PRO A 179 1.09 10.49 16.83
N MET A 180 0.97 9.72 15.75
CA MET A 180 1.05 8.25 15.82
C MET A 180 2.32 7.76 16.51
N ARG A 181 3.46 8.44 16.32
CA ARG A 181 4.72 8.08 16.97
C ARG A 181 4.58 8.06 18.49
N ASP A 182 4.00 9.11 19.08
CA ASP A 182 3.86 9.24 20.52
C ASP A 182 2.85 8.22 21.08
N ILE A 183 1.79 7.96 20.33
CA ILE A 183 0.81 6.91 20.64
C ILE A 183 1.49 5.54 20.73
N VAL A 184 2.29 5.14 19.73
CA VAL A 184 2.85 3.78 19.69
C VAL A 184 4.03 3.55 20.63
N ILE A 185 4.71 4.62 21.07
CA ILE A 185 5.76 4.51 22.10
C ILE A 185 5.21 4.61 23.53
N GLY A 186 3.88 4.72 23.70
CA GLY A 186 3.23 4.71 25.01
C GLY A 186 3.21 6.05 25.74
N ASN A 187 3.30 7.17 25.02
CA ASN A 187 3.18 8.51 25.60
C ASN A 187 1.71 8.98 25.72
N THR A 188 0.74 8.11 25.43
CA THR A 188 -0.70 8.37 25.54
C THR A 188 -1.41 7.25 26.29
N ASP A 189 -2.71 7.43 26.57
CA ASP A 189 -3.49 6.51 27.40
C ASP A 189 -3.66 5.13 26.74
N HIS A 190 -3.77 5.10 25.41
CA HIS A 190 -4.00 3.88 24.65
C HIS A 190 -3.12 3.79 23.40
N SER A 191 -2.84 2.57 22.97
CA SER A 191 -2.07 2.33 21.74
C SER A 191 -2.63 1.14 20.94
N PRO A 192 -2.47 1.16 19.60
CA PRO A 192 -2.81 0.01 18.77
C PRO A 192 -1.88 -1.16 19.04
N ASN A 193 -2.41 -2.38 18.98
CA ASN A 193 -1.60 -3.58 19.08
C ASN A 193 -0.95 -3.92 17.71
N LEU A 194 0.21 -3.31 17.44
CA LEU A 194 0.98 -3.53 16.20
C LEU A 194 1.36 -4.99 15.98
N LYS A 195 1.72 -5.71 17.05
CA LYS A 195 2.08 -7.14 16.96
C LYS A 195 0.94 -8.00 16.42
N ARG A 196 -0.30 -7.77 16.89
CA ARG A 196 -1.49 -8.45 16.38
C ARG A 196 -1.81 -8.05 14.93
N ALA A 197 -1.69 -6.75 14.61
CA ALA A 197 -1.92 -6.25 13.27
C ALA A 197 -0.97 -6.91 12.26
N TRP A 198 0.33 -6.93 12.56
CA TRP A 198 1.34 -7.56 11.73
C TRP A 198 1.22 -9.07 11.65
N ALA A 199 0.92 -9.75 12.76
CA ALA A 199 0.65 -11.18 12.74
C ALA A 199 -0.52 -11.53 11.80
N ALA A 200 -1.54 -10.68 11.70
CA ALA A 200 -2.62 -10.85 10.73
C ALA A 200 -2.15 -10.57 9.29
N ALA A 201 -1.38 -9.50 9.06
CA ALA A 201 -0.82 -9.18 7.74
C ALA A 201 0.11 -10.28 7.20
N ASP A 202 0.90 -10.92 8.07
CA ASP A 202 1.81 -12.02 7.70
C ASP A 202 1.06 -13.28 7.25
N ARG A 203 -0.27 -13.34 7.42
CA ARG A 203 -1.13 -14.39 6.87
C ARG A 203 -1.55 -14.17 5.42
N VAL A 204 -1.22 -13.03 4.80
CA VAL A 204 -1.45 -12.83 3.36
C VAL A 204 -0.71 -13.95 2.59
N GLY A 205 -1.44 -14.67 1.75
CA GLY A 205 -0.97 -15.89 1.08
C GLY A 205 -1.27 -17.22 1.77
N SER A 206 -1.82 -17.19 2.99
CA SER A 206 -2.31 -18.39 3.67
C SER A 206 -3.49 -19.02 2.93
N LYS A 207 -3.51 -20.36 2.88
CA LYS A 207 -4.65 -21.15 2.36
C LYS A 207 -5.63 -21.59 3.46
N ASN A 208 -5.41 -21.18 4.71
CA ASN A 208 -6.25 -21.57 5.83
C ASN A 208 -7.48 -20.64 5.98
N SER A 209 -8.50 -20.83 5.14
CA SER A 209 -9.73 -20.04 5.16
C SER A 209 -10.43 -20.03 6.53
N LYS A 210 -10.44 -21.16 7.25
CA LYS A 210 -11.07 -21.26 8.59
C LYS A 210 -10.46 -20.29 9.58
N GLN A 211 -9.12 -20.19 9.60
CA GLN A 211 -8.43 -19.25 10.48
C GLN A 211 -8.68 -17.80 10.06
N LEU A 212 -8.67 -17.52 8.75
CA LEU A 212 -8.90 -16.18 8.22
C LEU A 212 -10.33 -15.69 8.51
N LEU A 213 -11.35 -16.54 8.32
CA LEU A 213 -12.74 -16.23 8.69
C LEU A 213 -12.89 -16.03 10.21
N LYS A 214 -12.15 -16.78 11.04
CA LYS A 214 -12.13 -16.55 12.49
C LYS A 214 -11.54 -15.18 12.85
N LEU A 215 -10.48 -14.75 12.16
CA LEU A 215 -9.88 -13.41 12.33
C LEU A 215 -10.83 -12.32 11.86
N LEU A 216 -11.48 -12.51 10.71
CA LEU A 216 -12.51 -11.59 10.23
C LEU A 216 -13.64 -11.47 11.26
N LYS A 217 -14.10 -12.57 11.83
CA LYS A 217 -15.20 -12.56 12.82
C LYS A 217 -14.85 -11.93 14.17
N ASN A 218 -13.69 -12.27 14.72
CA ASN A 218 -13.38 -11.99 16.14
C ASN A 218 -12.18 -11.04 16.33
N GLY A 219 -11.53 -10.62 15.25
CA GLY A 219 -10.36 -9.75 15.30
C GLY A 219 -10.69 -8.31 15.67
N ASN A 220 -9.68 -7.59 16.16
CA ASN A 220 -9.72 -6.12 16.15
C ASN A 220 -9.70 -5.60 14.70
N VAL A 221 -9.91 -4.30 14.52
CA VAL A 221 -10.05 -3.70 13.18
C VAL A 221 -8.87 -4.06 12.25
N ASN A 222 -7.63 -4.02 12.74
CA ASN A 222 -6.45 -4.31 11.93
C ASN A 222 -6.39 -5.80 11.54
N GLU A 223 -6.74 -6.70 12.46
CA GLU A 223 -6.81 -8.13 12.18
C GLU A 223 -7.89 -8.47 11.15
N ARG A 224 -9.06 -7.82 11.26
CA ARG A 224 -10.15 -7.98 10.29
C ARG A 224 -9.77 -7.46 8.90
N TYR A 225 -9.10 -6.31 8.84
CA TYR A 225 -8.62 -5.72 7.59
C TYR A 225 -7.65 -6.67 6.87
N TRP A 226 -6.64 -7.18 7.58
CA TRP A 226 -5.70 -8.13 6.99
C TRP A 226 -6.31 -9.49 6.68
N ALA A 227 -7.33 -9.92 7.44
CA ALA A 227 -8.11 -11.10 7.10
C ALA A 227 -8.88 -10.91 5.79
N ALA A 228 -9.50 -9.74 5.58
CA ALA A 228 -10.19 -9.40 4.33
C ALA A 228 -9.23 -9.45 3.12
N ILE A 229 -8.05 -8.82 3.23
CA ILE A 229 -7.03 -8.86 2.16
C ILE A 229 -6.55 -10.29 1.91
N SER A 230 -6.30 -11.06 2.97
CA SER A 230 -5.83 -12.44 2.86
C SER A 230 -6.87 -13.34 2.18
N LEU A 231 -8.16 -13.18 2.54
CA LEU A 231 -9.27 -13.90 1.91
C LEU A 231 -9.42 -13.50 0.44
N ARG A 232 -9.41 -12.21 0.13
CA ARG A 232 -9.46 -11.70 -1.25
C ARG A 232 -8.34 -12.28 -2.10
N ASN A 233 -7.11 -12.31 -1.60
CA ASN A 233 -5.98 -12.83 -2.35
C ASN A 233 -6.00 -14.37 -2.50
N GLY A 234 -6.41 -15.09 -1.45
CA GLY A 234 -6.38 -16.54 -1.42
C GLY A 234 -7.56 -17.23 -2.11
N PHE A 235 -8.71 -16.56 -2.16
CA PHE A 235 -10.02 -17.12 -2.52
C PHE A 235 -10.79 -16.22 -3.50
N PHE A 236 -10.08 -15.43 -4.31
CA PHE A 236 -10.66 -14.37 -5.14
C PHE A 236 -11.91 -14.78 -5.91
N ASP A 237 -11.91 -15.95 -6.55
CA ASP A 237 -13.01 -16.47 -7.39
C ASP A 237 -13.91 -17.51 -6.68
N ASP A 238 -13.73 -17.73 -5.38
CA ASP A 238 -14.52 -18.72 -4.61
C ASP A 238 -15.89 -18.14 -4.21
N VAL A 239 -16.94 -18.61 -4.91
CA VAL A 239 -18.34 -18.18 -4.71
C VAL A 239 -18.83 -18.42 -3.28
N ASN A 240 -18.45 -19.53 -2.65
CA ASN A 240 -18.84 -19.80 -1.26
C ASN A 240 -18.15 -18.82 -0.32
N MET A 241 -16.90 -18.45 -0.63
CA MET A 241 -16.22 -17.41 0.14
C MET A 241 -16.89 -16.05 -0.03
N HIS A 242 -17.32 -15.68 -1.24
CA HIS A 242 -18.06 -14.42 -1.46
C HIS A 242 -19.30 -14.33 -0.58
N GLN A 243 -20.07 -15.42 -0.48
CA GLN A 243 -21.23 -15.50 0.39
C GLN A 243 -20.86 -15.32 1.86
N ASN A 244 -19.82 -16.02 2.32
CA ASN A 244 -19.35 -15.96 3.71
C ASN A 244 -18.84 -14.57 4.13
N VAL A 245 -18.30 -13.78 3.20
CA VAL A 245 -17.78 -12.45 3.51
C VAL A 245 -18.76 -11.31 3.19
N SER A 246 -19.85 -11.58 2.49
CA SER A 246 -20.79 -10.55 2.02
C SER A 246 -21.31 -9.62 3.11
N GLU A 247 -21.64 -10.15 4.29
CA GLU A 247 -22.12 -9.36 5.44
C GLU A 247 -21.10 -8.32 5.93
N TRP A 248 -19.80 -8.56 5.68
CA TRP A 248 -18.69 -7.70 6.12
C TRP A 248 -18.55 -6.43 5.30
N MET A 249 -19.31 -6.27 4.21
CA MET A 249 -19.55 -4.96 3.60
C MET A 249 -20.23 -3.98 4.57
N ASN A 250 -20.77 -4.45 5.69
CA ASN A 250 -21.39 -3.61 6.72
C ASN A 250 -20.51 -3.47 7.98
N ASP A 251 -19.21 -3.84 7.92
CA ASP A 251 -18.32 -3.66 9.07
C ASP A 251 -18.26 -2.19 9.51
N VAL A 252 -18.30 -1.97 10.83
CA VAL A 252 -18.18 -0.64 11.45
C VAL A 252 -16.89 0.08 11.05
N ALA A 253 -15.81 -0.68 10.80
CA ALA A 253 -14.54 -0.16 10.34
C ALA A 253 -14.53 0.06 8.82
N PRO A 254 -14.34 1.30 8.35
CA PRO A 254 -14.36 1.60 6.91
C PRO A 254 -13.33 0.81 6.11
N SER A 255 -12.13 0.65 6.66
CA SER A 255 -11.05 -0.10 6.02
C SER A 255 -11.43 -1.54 5.67
N VAL A 256 -12.20 -2.20 6.53
CA VAL A 256 -12.65 -3.59 6.34
C VAL A 256 -13.76 -3.65 5.30
N ARG A 257 -14.83 -2.86 5.47
CA ARG A 257 -15.97 -2.91 4.55
C ARG A 257 -15.63 -2.46 3.14
N ILE A 258 -14.74 -1.47 2.98
CA ILE A 258 -14.30 -1.00 1.66
C ILE A 258 -13.49 -2.10 0.96
N GLU A 259 -12.62 -2.81 1.68
CA GLU A 259 -11.83 -3.92 1.11
C GLU A 259 -12.74 -5.06 0.62
N ILE A 260 -13.73 -5.45 1.43
CA ILE A 260 -14.71 -6.48 1.05
C ILE A 260 -15.58 -5.99 -0.12
N ALA A 261 -16.09 -4.75 -0.08
CA ALA A 261 -16.89 -4.20 -1.17
C ALA A 261 -16.08 -4.09 -2.48
N ALA A 262 -14.82 -3.65 -2.42
CA ALA A 262 -13.94 -3.60 -3.58
C ALA A 262 -13.74 -4.98 -4.22
N TRP A 263 -13.60 -6.02 -3.39
CA TRP A 263 -13.51 -7.39 -3.85
C TRP A 263 -14.83 -7.85 -4.50
N LEU A 264 -15.95 -7.75 -3.79
CA LEU A 264 -17.23 -8.27 -4.26
C LEU A 264 -17.78 -7.51 -5.47
N ALA A 265 -17.42 -6.22 -5.63
CA ALA A 265 -17.76 -5.42 -6.80
C ALA A 265 -17.20 -5.98 -8.13
N CYS A 266 -16.21 -6.88 -8.06
CA CYS A 266 -15.67 -7.54 -9.23
C CYS A 266 -16.67 -8.52 -9.89
N PHE A 267 -17.67 -9.02 -9.14
CA PHE A 267 -18.57 -10.11 -9.51
C PHE A 267 -20.00 -9.60 -9.76
N PRO A 268 -20.65 -9.96 -10.88
CA PRO A 268 -21.97 -9.43 -11.26
C PRO A 268 -23.04 -9.50 -10.15
N ASP A 269 -23.16 -10.63 -9.45
CA ASP A 269 -24.24 -10.88 -8.49
C ASP A 269 -24.17 -10.01 -7.23
N GLN A 270 -22.99 -9.51 -6.89
CA GLN A 270 -22.75 -8.67 -5.71
C GLN A 270 -22.40 -7.23 -6.09
N ARG A 271 -22.20 -6.95 -7.38
CA ARG A 271 -21.61 -5.70 -7.85
C ARG A 271 -22.36 -4.47 -7.41
N GLU A 272 -23.66 -4.47 -7.62
CA GLU A 272 -24.49 -3.29 -7.41
C GLU A 272 -24.54 -2.90 -5.93
N VAL A 273 -24.74 -3.88 -5.05
CA VAL A 273 -24.73 -3.68 -3.60
C VAL A 273 -23.36 -3.20 -3.11
N ALA A 274 -22.29 -3.81 -3.62
CA ALA A 274 -20.93 -3.41 -3.27
C ALA A 274 -20.59 -1.99 -3.76
N LEU A 275 -21.02 -1.62 -4.96
CA LEU A 275 -20.86 -0.26 -5.50
C LEU A 275 -21.65 0.77 -4.69
N ASP A 276 -22.87 0.46 -4.26
CA ASP A 276 -23.66 1.35 -3.42
C ASP A 276 -22.94 1.59 -2.07
N ARG A 277 -22.34 0.55 -1.47
CA ARG A 277 -21.49 0.69 -0.27
C ARG A 277 -20.28 1.59 -0.51
N LEU A 278 -19.54 1.36 -1.61
CA LEU A 278 -18.39 2.19 -1.97
C LEU A 278 -18.79 3.66 -2.21
N VAL A 279 -19.94 3.93 -2.81
CA VAL A 279 -20.45 5.30 -3.02
C VAL A 279 -20.82 5.98 -1.69
N GLU A 280 -21.36 5.25 -0.73
CA GLU A 280 -21.63 5.81 0.58
C GLU A 280 -20.31 6.17 1.31
N ASP A 281 -19.30 5.30 1.24
CA ASP A 281 -17.97 5.59 1.81
C ASP A 281 -17.19 6.67 1.04
N LEU A 282 -17.45 6.84 -0.27
CA LEU A 282 -16.94 7.97 -1.06
C LEU A 282 -17.41 9.33 -0.51
N GLY A 283 -18.60 9.35 0.09
CA GLY A 283 -19.17 10.53 0.76
C GLY A 283 -18.69 10.76 2.19
N HIS A 284 -17.80 9.92 2.71
CA HIS A 284 -17.39 9.97 4.12
C HIS A 284 -16.63 11.27 4.47
N SER A 285 -16.81 11.74 5.71
CA SER A 285 -16.23 13.01 6.18
C SER A 285 -14.72 12.94 6.42
N ASP A 286 -14.20 11.77 6.81
CA ASP A 286 -12.77 11.50 6.80
C ASP A 286 -12.31 11.20 5.37
N TRP A 287 -11.41 12.04 4.86
CA TRP A 287 -10.92 11.95 3.49
C TRP A 287 -10.13 10.67 3.21
N ALA A 288 -9.49 10.03 4.19
CA ALA A 288 -8.76 8.79 3.96
C ALA A 288 -9.73 7.63 3.63
N VAL A 289 -10.93 7.65 4.25
CA VAL A 289 -12.01 6.72 3.93
C VAL A 289 -12.55 6.99 2.53
N ALA A 290 -12.84 8.26 2.22
CA ALA A 290 -13.33 8.66 0.91
C ALA A 290 -12.31 8.33 -0.20
N LEU A 291 -11.02 8.52 0.05
CA LEU A 291 -9.94 8.17 -0.88
C LEU A 291 -9.85 6.66 -1.10
N GLN A 292 -9.92 5.84 -0.05
CA GLN A 292 -9.88 4.39 -0.19
C GLN A 292 -11.07 3.88 -1.03
N ALA A 293 -12.28 4.42 -0.80
CA ALA A 293 -13.46 4.09 -1.58
C ALA A 293 -13.37 4.58 -3.03
N CYS A 294 -12.89 5.82 -3.24
CA CYS A 294 -12.64 6.39 -4.57
C CYS A 294 -11.68 5.51 -5.38
N ARG A 295 -10.58 5.10 -4.73
CA ARG A 295 -9.57 4.23 -5.35
C ARG A 295 -10.11 2.84 -5.67
N ALA A 296 -10.94 2.26 -4.79
CA ALA A 296 -11.62 1.00 -5.08
C ALA A 296 -12.52 1.11 -6.33
N ILE A 297 -13.28 2.20 -6.45
CA ILE A 297 -14.14 2.47 -7.62
C ILE A 297 -13.32 2.66 -8.89
N GLU A 298 -12.24 3.45 -8.82
CA GLU A 298 -11.34 3.70 -9.95
C GLU A 298 -10.77 2.39 -10.53
N LEU A 299 -10.27 1.50 -9.66
CA LEU A 299 -9.64 0.25 -10.07
C LEU A 299 -10.61 -0.76 -10.69
N LEU A 300 -11.92 -0.67 -10.38
CA LEU A 300 -12.96 -1.46 -11.05
C LEU A 300 -13.17 -1.04 -12.52
N GLY A 301 -12.80 0.20 -12.88
CA GLY A 301 -12.90 0.73 -14.23
C GLY A 301 -14.31 0.58 -14.82
N PRO A 302 -14.46 0.01 -16.04
CA PRO A 302 -15.78 -0.14 -16.69
C PRO A 302 -16.82 -0.91 -15.87
N LYS A 303 -16.41 -1.79 -14.94
CA LYS A 303 -17.35 -2.49 -14.05
C LYS A 303 -18.09 -1.52 -13.12
N ALA A 304 -17.49 -0.38 -12.79
CA ALA A 304 -18.08 0.65 -11.95
C ALA A 304 -18.81 1.76 -12.75
N LYS A 305 -19.12 1.56 -14.04
CA LYS A 305 -19.77 2.59 -14.88
C LYS A 305 -21.07 3.15 -14.29
N ARG A 306 -21.85 2.38 -13.52
CA ARG A 306 -23.07 2.86 -12.86
C ARG A 306 -22.81 4.05 -11.92
N VAL A 307 -21.66 4.09 -11.25
CA VAL A 307 -21.33 5.13 -10.27
C VAL A 307 -20.64 6.34 -10.88
N LEU A 308 -20.80 6.52 -12.20
CA LEU A 308 -20.29 7.67 -12.95
C LEU A 308 -20.68 9.02 -12.34
N GLU A 309 -21.95 9.19 -12.02
CA GLU A 309 -22.47 10.46 -11.47
C GLU A 309 -21.94 10.77 -10.07
N PRO A 310 -21.91 9.82 -9.11
CA PRO A 310 -21.14 10.00 -7.86
C PRO A 310 -19.68 10.42 -8.09
N MET A 311 -18.98 9.80 -9.03
CA MET A 311 -17.58 10.11 -9.33
C MET A 311 -17.40 11.50 -9.96
N LYS A 312 -18.32 11.96 -10.82
CA LYS A 312 -18.35 13.34 -11.32
C LYS A 312 -18.54 14.35 -10.19
N ARG A 313 -19.45 14.07 -9.25
CA ARG A 313 -19.71 14.96 -8.12
C ARG A 313 -18.51 15.11 -7.20
N ILE A 314 -17.85 14.00 -6.84
CA ILE A 314 -16.67 14.08 -5.97
C ILE A 314 -15.51 14.77 -6.69
N TYR A 315 -15.29 14.47 -7.98
CA TYR A 315 -14.27 15.15 -8.78
C TYR A 315 -14.50 16.66 -8.82
N ALA A 316 -15.72 17.10 -9.15
CA ALA A 316 -16.06 18.53 -9.18
C ALA A 316 -15.87 19.20 -7.81
N LYS A 317 -16.15 18.47 -6.72
CA LYS A 317 -15.97 18.95 -5.34
C LYS A 317 -14.50 19.07 -4.95
N THR A 318 -13.60 18.21 -5.43
CA THR A 318 -12.21 18.16 -4.95
C THR A 318 -11.20 18.76 -5.92
N ARG A 319 -11.46 18.75 -7.24
CA ARG A 319 -10.48 19.10 -8.28
C ARG A 319 -9.83 20.48 -8.12
N ASN A 320 -10.60 21.46 -7.66
CA ASN A 320 -10.17 22.85 -7.52
C ASN A 320 -10.01 23.29 -6.06
N GLU A 321 -10.19 22.36 -5.12
CA GLU A 321 -10.02 22.64 -3.69
C GLU A 321 -8.56 22.41 -3.28
N PRO A 322 -8.01 23.25 -2.40
CA PRO A 322 -6.63 23.10 -1.94
C PRO A 322 -6.47 21.92 -0.98
N GLY A 323 -5.24 21.44 -0.84
CA GLY A 323 -4.84 20.43 0.14
C GLY A 323 -4.76 19.02 -0.43
N ASP A 324 -3.73 18.28 0.00
CA ASP A 324 -3.36 16.95 -0.49
C ASP A 324 -4.52 15.95 -0.45
N ASN A 325 -5.39 16.05 0.56
CA ASN A 325 -6.57 15.20 0.67
C ASN A 325 -7.54 15.34 -0.51
N ASN A 326 -7.78 16.58 -0.97
CA ASN A 326 -8.64 16.83 -2.13
C ASN A 326 -7.94 16.41 -3.41
N PHE A 327 -6.63 16.64 -3.46
CA PHE A 327 -5.79 16.31 -4.59
C PHE A 327 -5.81 14.81 -4.92
N PHE A 328 -5.56 13.94 -3.94
CA PHE A 328 -5.55 12.48 -4.17
C PHE A 328 -6.94 11.94 -4.52
N ILE A 329 -8.01 12.50 -3.96
CA ILE A 329 -9.38 12.12 -4.34
C ILE A 329 -9.69 12.58 -5.78
N ALA A 330 -9.26 13.79 -6.16
CA ALA A 330 -9.39 14.32 -7.51
C ALA A 330 -8.56 13.52 -8.53
N PHE A 331 -7.38 13.03 -8.14
CA PHE A 331 -6.56 12.13 -8.95
C PHE A 331 -7.33 10.85 -9.29
N SER A 332 -7.77 10.13 -8.26
CA SER A 332 -8.47 8.86 -8.44
C SER A 332 -9.79 9.02 -9.19
N SER A 333 -10.58 10.04 -8.84
CA SER A 333 -11.85 10.30 -9.53
C SER A 333 -11.66 10.80 -10.97
N GLY A 334 -10.65 11.64 -11.22
CA GLY A 334 -10.31 12.10 -12.56
C GLY A 334 -9.87 10.95 -13.46
N ALA A 335 -8.94 10.10 -12.98
CA ALA A 335 -8.48 8.93 -13.72
C ALA A 335 -9.61 7.97 -14.08
N PHE A 336 -10.58 7.78 -13.17
CA PHE A 336 -11.79 7.00 -13.45
C PHE A 336 -12.63 7.63 -14.58
N LEU A 337 -12.85 8.95 -14.52
CA LEU A 337 -13.63 9.70 -15.51
C LEU A 337 -12.96 9.65 -16.90
N ASP A 338 -11.66 9.91 -16.97
CA ASP A 338 -10.88 9.86 -18.21
C ASP A 338 -10.97 8.48 -18.87
N LYS A 339 -10.84 7.41 -18.07
CA LYS A 339 -10.95 6.02 -18.53
C LYS A 339 -12.32 5.68 -19.12
N LEU A 340 -13.37 6.39 -18.71
CA LEU A 340 -14.73 6.23 -19.25
C LEU A 340 -15.06 7.23 -20.38
N GLY A 341 -14.09 8.03 -20.82
CA GLY A 341 -14.25 9.00 -21.90
C GLY A 341 -14.94 10.30 -21.50
N GLU A 342 -15.05 10.58 -20.19
CA GLU A 342 -15.54 11.85 -19.68
C GLU A 342 -14.46 12.93 -19.79
N LYS A 343 -14.88 14.19 -19.90
CA LYS A 343 -13.93 15.31 -19.93
C LYS A 343 -13.46 15.66 -18.52
N THR A 344 -12.15 15.57 -18.29
CA THR A 344 -11.50 16.13 -17.09
C THR A 344 -10.64 17.33 -17.45
N VAL A 345 -10.17 18.06 -16.44
CA VAL A 345 -9.24 19.18 -16.60
C VAL A 345 -7.80 18.67 -16.41
N PRO A 346 -6.93 18.81 -17.42
CA PRO A 346 -5.52 18.44 -17.31
C PRO A 346 -4.85 19.05 -16.08
N TRP A 347 -3.96 18.29 -15.46
CA TRP A 347 -3.21 18.77 -14.32
C TRP A 347 -2.05 19.66 -14.76
N ASP A 348 -1.87 20.77 -14.05
CA ASP A 348 -0.72 21.66 -14.19
C ASP A 348 0.07 21.61 -12.89
N PHE A 349 1.25 20.98 -12.95
CA PHE A 349 2.17 20.80 -11.82
C PHE A 349 3.26 21.88 -11.78
N THR A 350 3.15 22.92 -12.61
CA THR A 350 4.12 24.02 -12.56
C THR A 350 4.06 24.73 -11.20
N PRO A 351 5.21 25.20 -10.66
CA PRO A 351 5.23 25.92 -9.40
C PRO A 351 4.25 27.10 -9.41
N GLY A 352 3.28 27.10 -8.49
CA GLY A 352 2.27 28.16 -8.36
C GLY A 352 0.95 27.94 -9.08
N ALA A 353 0.77 26.83 -9.82
CA ALA A 353 -0.50 26.48 -10.43
C ALA A 353 -1.54 25.96 -9.39
N GLY A 354 -2.77 26.48 -9.43
CA GLY A 354 -3.97 25.87 -8.83
C GLY A 354 -3.86 25.25 -7.42
N SER A 355 -4.27 23.98 -7.31
CA SER A 355 -4.51 23.21 -6.07
C SER A 355 -3.28 22.98 -5.19
N PHE A 356 -2.07 23.32 -5.68
CA PHE A 356 -0.82 23.30 -4.91
C PHE A 356 -0.66 24.50 -3.98
N MET A 357 -1.62 25.43 -3.99
CA MET A 357 -1.65 26.51 -3.01
C MET A 357 -2.02 25.98 -1.63
N PRO A 358 -1.36 26.46 -0.56
CA PRO A 358 -1.72 26.09 0.80
C PRO A 358 -3.19 26.42 1.07
N PRO A 359 -3.88 25.64 1.92
CA PRO A 359 -5.27 25.88 2.26
C PRO A 359 -5.44 27.34 2.70
N LYS A 360 -6.48 28.00 2.17
CA LYS A 360 -6.81 29.37 2.57
C LYS A 360 -6.97 29.37 4.09
N LYS A 361 -6.09 30.08 4.81
CA LYS A 361 -6.25 30.27 6.26
C LYS A 361 -7.66 30.79 6.51
N LYS A 362 -8.45 30.05 7.28
CA LYS A 362 -9.75 30.56 7.77
C LYS A 362 -9.41 31.81 8.59
N LYS A 363 -9.93 32.96 8.14
CA LYS A 363 -9.84 34.23 8.86
C LYS A 363 -10.70 34.19 10.11
#